data_AF-A0A1I4S4Q5-F1
#
_entry.id   AF-A0A1I4S4Q5-F1
#
_cell.length_a   1.000
_cell.length_b   1.000
_cell.length_c   1.000
_cell.angle_alpha   90.00
_cell.angle_beta   90.00
_cell.angle_gamma   90.00
#
_symmetry.space_group_name_H-M   'P 1'
#
loop_
_entity.id
_entity.type
_entity.pdbx_description
1 polymer ?
#
loop_
_entity_poly.entity_id
_entity_poly.type
_entity_poly.pdbx_seq_one_letter_code
_entity_poly.pdbx_strand_id
1 'polypeptide(L)'
;MLLSLKHNFLFVHIAKTGGTSVRAALSRYRYRGRHGLPLFLSDKLDQMTGHRIGAKFPRHAKAIAAREMLPAEVYDQLFKFVFVRNPWDLQVSSYFHIRRERPRVLEGVADFDAFMRLKFDPDRPWNYLLDTALELQRDYVVDLHGRTIVDFIGHYESLQADFDQVCRRIGLPGIPLPHRRRAEGRDDYRRYYSDETAALVAEHYRPDIELFGYRFDPTQAP
;
A
#
# COMPACT_ATOMS: atom_id res chain seq x y z
N MET A 1 -4.02 2.07 -7.30
CA MET A 1 -5.05 1.04 -7.44
C MET A 1 -4.89 0.23 -8.72
N LEU A 2 -5.45 -0.98 -8.79
CA LEU A 2 -5.55 -1.81 -9.99
C LEU A 2 -6.96 -2.40 -10.08
N LEU A 3 -7.71 -2.05 -11.13
CA LEU A 3 -9.06 -2.52 -11.41
C LEU A 3 -9.02 -3.55 -12.55
N SER A 4 -9.76 -4.65 -12.43
CA SER A 4 -10.06 -5.57 -13.53
C SER A 4 -11.55 -5.93 -13.52
N LEU A 5 -12.29 -5.41 -14.49
CA LEU A 5 -13.72 -5.71 -14.64
C LEU A 5 -13.98 -7.13 -15.16
N LYS A 6 -13.02 -7.76 -15.87
CA LYS A 6 -13.20 -9.15 -16.33
C LYS A 6 -13.08 -10.17 -15.20
N HIS A 7 -12.20 -9.92 -14.24
CA HIS A 7 -11.95 -10.82 -13.11
C HIS A 7 -12.56 -10.29 -11.81
N ASN A 8 -13.45 -9.30 -11.92
CA ASN A 8 -14.20 -8.67 -10.82
C ASN A 8 -13.34 -8.37 -9.58
N PHE A 9 -12.23 -7.65 -9.75
CA PHE A 9 -11.41 -7.27 -8.59
C PHE A 9 -10.95 -5.82 -8.62
N LEU A 10 -10.74 -5.30 -7.41
CA LEU A 10 -10.12 -4.01 -7.13
C LEU A 10 -8.99 -4.18 -6.12
N PHE A 11 -7.75 -3.99 -6.57
CA PHE A 11 -6.60 -3.94 -5.67
C PHE A 11 -6.32 -2.50 -5.23
N VAL A 12 -6.53 -2.22 -3.95
CA VAL A 12 -6.16 -0.97 -3.30
C VAL A 12 -4.68 -1.05 -2.93
N HIS A 13 -3.87 -0.11 -3.44
CA HIS A 13 -2.42 -0.21 -3.34
C HIS A 13 -1.88 0.83 -2.37
N ILE A 14 -1.62 0.39 -1.15
CA ILE A 14 -0.90 1.16 -0.13
C ILE A 14 0.59 1.17 -0.48
N ALA A 15 1.26 2.29 -0.24
CA ALA A 15 2.70 2.37 -0.45
C ALA A 15 3.43 1.39 0.49
N LYS A 16 4.51 0.78 0.00
CA LYS A 16 5.46 -0.02 0.83
C LYS A 16 4.91 -1.31 1.46
N THR A 17 3.71 -1.75 1.11
CA THR A 17 3.08 -3.01 1.56
C THR A 17 3.19 -4.17 0.56
N GLY A 18 4.25 -4.22 -0.24
CA GLY A 18 4.44 -5.29 -1.25
C GLY A 18 3.59 -5.14 -2.52
N GLY A 19 2.77 -4.10 -2.63
CA GLY A 19 1.86 -3.92 -3.77
C GLY A 19 2.53 -3.75 -5.14
N THR A 20 3.84 -3.49 -5.22
CA THR A 20 4.57 -3.54 -6.50
C THR A 20 4.66 -4.97 -7.04
N SER A 21 4.87 -5.96 -6.19
CA SER A 21 4.89 -7.38 -6.58
C SER A 21 3.50 -7.86 -6.98
N VAL A 22 2.47 -7.50 -6.20
CA VAL A 22 1.06 -7.79 -6.52
C VAL A 22 0.67 -7.19 -7.87
N ARG A 23 1.05 -5.93 -8.13
CA ARG A 23 0.82 -5.30 -9.44
C ARG A 23 1.57 -5.97 -10.56
N ALA A 24 2.81 -6.39 -10.36
CA ALA A 24 3.58 -7.09 -11.38
C ALA A 24 2.93 -8.43 -11.75
N ALA A 25 2.36 -9.13 -10.77
CA ALA A 25 1.60 -10.36 -10.96
C ALA A 25 0.28 -10.11 -11.71
N LEU A 26 -0.49 -9.09 -11.31
CA LEU A 26 -1.86 -8.89 -11.78
C LEU A 26 -2.04 -7.90 -12.95
N SER A 27 -1.02 -7.12 -13.32
CA SER A 27 -1.16 -6.05 -14.34
C SER A 27 -1.65 -6.55 -15.70
N ARG A 28 -1.25 -7.77 -16.10
CA ARG A 28 -1.66 -8.40 -17.35
C ARG A 28 -3.17 -8.67 -17.46
N TYR A 29 -3.88 -8.64 -16.33
CA TYR A 29 -5.32 -8.88 -16.26
C TYR A 29 -6.16 -7.59 -16.22
N ARG A 30 -5.52 -6.40 -16.11
CA ARG A 30 -6.19 -5.09 -16.04
C ARG A 30 -7.11 -4.82 -17.22
N TYR A 31 -6.59 -5.00 -18.43
CA TYR A 31 -7.27 -4.62 -19.68
C TYR A 31 -7.90 -5.81 -20.41
N ARG A 32 -8.18 -6.91 -19.71
CA ARG A 32 -8.87 -8.04 -20.35
C ARG A 32 -10.38 -7.81 -20.34
N GLY A 33 -11.08 -8.27 -21.39
CA GLY A 33 -12.54 -8.23 -21.51
C GLY A 33 -13.08 -7.03 -22.28
N ARG A 34 -14.42 -6.89 -22.31
CA ARG A 34 -15.16 -5.89 -23.10
C ARG A 34 -14.68 -4.45 -22.90
N HIS A 35 -14.39 -4.08 -21.66
CA HIS A 35 -14.00 -2.70 -21.29
C HIS A 35 -12.48 -2.48 -21.32
N GLY A 36 -11.70 -3.47 -21.75
CA GLY A 36 -10.24 -3.43 -21.71
C GLY A 36 -9.62 -2.32 -22.56
N LEU A 37 -10.05 -2.21 -23.82
CA LEU A 37 -9.54 -1.19 -24.75
C LEU A 37 -9.97 0.24 -24.33
N PRO A 38 -11.25 0.51 -23.98
CA PRO A 38 -11.63 1.81 -23.42
C PRO A 38 -10.82 2.21 -22.18
N LEU A 39 -10.64 1.28 -21.22
CA LEU A 39 -9.83 1.51 -20.02
C LEU A 39 -8.37 1.83 -20.37
N PHE A 40 -7.78 1.10 -21.32
CA PHE A 40 -6.41 1.35 -21.79
C PHE A 40 -6.26 2.72 -22.44
N LEU A 41 -7.20 3.11 -23.30
CA LEU A 41 -7.18 4.41 -23.97
C LEU A 41 -7.35 5.56 -22.96
N SER A 42 -8.31 5.45 -22.05
CA SER A 42 -8.51 6.42 -20.96
C SER A 42 -7.24 6.57 -20.11
N ASP A 43 -6.62 5.47 -19.71
CA ASP A 43 -5.36 5.47 -18.95
C ASP A 43 -4.21 6.16 -19.71
N LYS A 44 -4.16 6.01 -21.03
CA LYS A 44 -3.12 6.60 -21.88
C LYS A 44 -3.34 8.09 -22.11
N LEU A 45 -4.57 8.52 -22.36
CA LEU A 45 -4.93 9.92 -22.48
C LEU A 45 -4.63 10.67 -21.18
N ASP A 46 -5.02 10.10 -20.04
CA ASP A 46 -4.73 10.69 -18.74
C ASP A 46 -3.22 10.87 -18.52
N GLN A 47 -2.41 9.84 -18.84
CA GLN A 47 -0.95 9.92 -18.79
C GLN A 47 -0.37 10.99 -19.71
N MET A 48 -0.89 11.13 -20.93
CA MET A 48 -0.43 12.14 -21.90
C MET A 48 -0.69 13.57 -21.42
N THR A 49 -1.77 13.79 -20.67
CA THR A 49 -2.09 15.09 -20.07
C THR A 49 -1.34 15.37 -18.77
N GLY A 50 -0.44 14.48 -18.34
CA GLY A 50 0.21 14.58 -17.03
C GLY A 50 -0.79 14.44 -15.88
N HIS A 51 -1.82 13.61 -16.04
CA HIS A 51 -2.88 13.35 -15.07
C HIS A 51 -3.82 14.54 -14.78
N ARG A 52 -3.84 15.56 -15.65
CA ARG A 52 -4.65 16.79 -15.45
C ARG A 52 -6.15 16.58 -15.62
N ILE A 53 -6.56 15.56 -16.37
CA ILE A 53 -7.99 15.29 -16.64
C ILE A 53 -8.63 14.36 -15.62
N GLY A 54 -7.85 13.73 -14.73
CA GLY A 54 -8.36 12.89 -13.65
C GLY A 54 -9.11 11.64 -14.11
N ALA A 55 -8.81 11.12 -15.30
CA ALA A 55 -9.59 10.02 -15.90
C ALA A 55 -9.18 8.62 -15.38
N LYS A 56 -8.17 8.55 -14.50
CA LYS A 56 -7.59 7.30 -14.00
C LYS A 56 -7.44 7.35 -12.49
N PHE A 57 -7.71 6.21 -11.83
CA PHE A 57 -7.36 6.04 -10.43
C PHE A 57 -5.86 6.19 -10.16
N PRO A 58 -5.46 7.11 -9.26
CA PRO A 58 -4.08 7.21 -8.81
C PRO A 58 -3.51 5.90 -8.28
N ARG A 59 -2.17 5.79 -8.32
CA ARG A 59 -1.46 4.58 -7.88
C ARG A 59 -1.75 4.25 -6.42
N HIS A 60 -1.90 5.26 -5.57
CA HIS A 60 -2.15 5.16 -4.14
C HIS A 60 -3.50 5.77 -3.75
N ALA A 61 -4.52 5.62 -4.62
CA ALA A 61 -5.88 6.03 -4.26
C ALA A 61 -6.47 5.13 -3.16
N LYS A 62 -7.20 5.75 -2.23
CA LYS A 62 -8.00 5.11 -1.17
C LYS A 62 -9.22 4.38 -1.78
N ALA A 63 -9.75 3.37 -1.10
CA ALA A 63 -10.91 2.59 -1.58
C ALA A 63 -12.15 3.47 -1.85
N ILE A 64 -12.34 4.53 -1.05
CA ILE A 64 -13.45 5.47 -1.20
C ILE A 64 -13.47 6.14 -2.58
N ALA A 65 -12.31 6.43 -3.18
CA ALA A 65 -12.26 7.03 -4.51
C ALA A 65 -12.90 6.11 -5.58
N ALA A 66 -12.72 4.79 -5.46
CA ALA A 66 -13.37 3.85 -6.37
C ALA A 66 -14.87 3.74 -6.12
N ARG A 67 -15.31 3.85 -4.87
CA ARG A 67 -16.73 3.84 -4.50
C ARG A 67 -17.48 5.04 -5.07
N GLU A 68 -16.86 6.23 -5.03
CA GLU A 68 -17.46 7.47 -5.53
C GLU A 68 -17.41 7.59 -7.06
N MET A 69 -16.42 6.97 -7.72
CA MET A 69 -16.24 7.10 -9.18
C MET A 69 -16.91 5.98 -10.00
N LEU A 70 -17.19 4.81 -9.42
CA LEU A 70 -17.81 3.69 -10.11
C LEU A 70 -19.31 3.64 -9.84
N PRO A 71 -20.13 3.13 -10.79
CA PRO A 71 -21.52 2.78 -10.49
C PRO A 71 -21.59 1.82 -9.30
N ALA A 72 -22.58 2.00 -8.43
CA ALA A 72 -22.71 1.22 -7.20
C ALA A 72 -22.79 -0.28 -7.48
N GLU A 73 -23.54 -0.67 -8.52
CA GLU A 73 -23.73 -2.07 -8.93
C GLU A 73 -22.42 -2.71 -9.38
N VAL A 74 -21.53 -1.91 -9.98
CA VAL A 74 -20.19 -2.38 -10.38
C VAL A 74 -19.32 -2.50 -9.14
N TYR A 75 -19.28 -1.49 -8.27
CA TYR A 75 -18.42 -1.48 -7.09
C TYR A 75 -18.75 -2.62 -6.14
N ASP A 76 -20.03 -2.89 -5.89
CA ASP A 76 -20.49 -3.92 -4.95
C ASP A 76 -20.18 -5.33 -5.43
N GLN A 77 -20.07 -5.55 -6.75
CA GLN A 77 -19.69 -6.84 -7.33
C GLN A 77 -18.18 -7.09 -7.37
N LEU A 78 -17.36 -6.05 -7.21
CA LEU A 78 -15.91 -6.22 -7.19
C LEU A 78 -15.49 -6.90 -5.89
N PHE A 79 -14.54 -7.82 -5.99
CA PHE A 79 -13.73 -8.25 -4.85
C PHE A 79 -12.63 -7.21 -4.60
N LYS A 80 -12.81 -6.37 -3.58
CA LYS A 80 -11.89 -5.33 -3.14
C LYS A 80 -10.91 -5.92 -2.13
N PHE A 81 -9.62 -5.81 -2.41
CA PHE A 81 -8.59 -6.27 -1.48
C PHE A 81 -7.42 -5.30 -1.37
N VAL A 82 -6.70 -5.42 -0.27
CA VAL A 82 -5.57 -4.58 0.10
C VAL A 82 -4.52 -5.42 0.82
N PHE A 83 -3.27 -4.97 0.79
CA PHE A 83 -2.22 -5.48 1.66
C PHE A 83 -1.75 -4.37 2.59
N VAL A 84 -1.73 -4.67 3.88
CA VAL A 84 -1.20 -3.83 4.95
C VAL A 84 0.13 -4.39 5.44
N ARG A 85 0.86 -3.59 6.21
CA ARG A 85 2.14 -3.99 6.80
C ARG A 85 2.24 -3.44 8.21
N ASN A 86 2.96 -4.14 9.08
CA ASN A 86 3.31 -3.63 10.40
C ASN A 86 3.87 -2.18 10.28
N PRO A 87 3.29 -1.17 10.96
CA PRO A 87 3.70 0.22 10.82
C PRO A 87 5.17 0.48 11.15
N TRP A 88 5.73 -0.23 12.13
CA TRP A 88 7.14 -0.09 12.48
C TRP A 88 8.05 -0.63 11.36
N ASP A 89 7.70 -1.80 10.80
CA ASP A 89 8.39 -2.37 9.66
C ASP A 89 8.24 -1.50 8.38
N LEU A 90 7.08 -0.85 8.23
CA LEU A 90 6.77 0.08 7.13
C LEU A 90 7.74 1.27 7.11
N GLN A 91 8.02 1.90 8.26
CA GLN A 91 8.91 3.07 8.32
C GLN A 91 10.35 2.73 7.98
N VAL A 92 10.87 1.64 8.53
CA VAL A 92 12.22 1.18 8.19
C VAL A 92 12.29 0.80 6.69
N SER A 93 11.23 0.21 6.13
CA SER A 93 11.17 -0.03 4.67
C SER A 93 11.11 1.26 3.85
N SER A 94 10.51 2.33 4.37
CA SER A 94 10.50 3.67 3.79
C SER A 94 11.92 4.25 3.80
N TYR A 95 12.61 4.22 4.95
CA TYR A 95 13.99 4.69 5.11
C TYR A 95 14.95 4.07 4.07
N PHE A 96 15.04 2.74 4.01
CA PHE A 96 15.94 2.07 3.06
C PHE A 96 15.59 2.32 1.60
N HIS A 97 14.30 2.55 1.32
CA HIS A 97 13.87 2.84 -0.04
C HIS A 97 14.27 4.24 -0.48
N ILE A 98 14.08 5.24 0.38
CA ILE A 98 14.51 6.61 0.08
C ILE A 98 16.03 6.65 -0.04
N ARG A 99 16.76 6.02 0.88
CA ARG A 99 18.23 5.91 0.84
C ARG A 99 18.73 5.32 -0.48
N ARG A 100 18.05 4.31 -1.02
CA ARG A 100 18.44 3.67 -2.28
C ARG A 100 18.03 4.45 -3.52
N GLU A 101 16.80 4.95 -3.59
CA GLU A 101 16.24 5.50 -4.83
C GLU A 101 16.42 7.04 -4.93
N ARG A 102 16.48 7.73 -3.79
CA ARG A 102 16.50 9.20 -3.69
C ARG A 102 17.35 9.66 -2.49
N PRO A 103 18.65 9.34 -2.46
CA PRO A 103 19.53 9.63 -1.31
C PRO A 103 19.58 11.12 -0.94
N ARG A 104 19.40 12.03 -1.90
CA ARG A 104 19.36 13.49 -1.66
C ARG A 104 18.29 13.93 -0.66
N VAL A 105 17.21 13.17 -0.50
CA VAL A 105 16.16 13.48 0.48
C VAL A 105 16.61 13.18 1.91
N LEU A 106 17.67 12.39 2.08
CA LEU A 106 18.27 12.06 3.38
C LEU A 106 19.62 12.78 3.57
N GLU A 107 19.89 13.84 2.81
CA GLU A 107 21.10 14.63 3.00
C GLU A 107 21.07 15.28 4.39
N GLY A 108 22.13 15.08 5.17
CA GLY A 108 22.19 15.51 6.58
C GLY A 108 21.50 14.57 7.58
N VAL A 109 20.84 13.50 7.14
CA VAL A 109 20.23 12.50 8.01
C VAL A 109 21.25 11.39 8.31
N ALA A 110 21.74 11.35 9.56
CA ALA A 110 22.83 10.45 9.96
C ALA A 110 22.40 8.98 10.02
N ASP A 111 21.24 8.69 10.61
CA ASP A 111 20.76 7.35 10.89
C ASP A 111 19.23 7.24 10.83
N PHE A 112 18.70 6.07 11.22
CA PHE A 112 17.27 5.82 11.23
C PHE A 112 16.52 6.67 12.27
N ASP A 113 17.12 6.92 13.44
CA ASP A 113 16.47 7.71 14.47
C ASP A 113 16.36 9.18 14.05
N ALA A 114 17.41 9.76 13.46
CA ALA A 114 17.37 11.08 12.84
C ALA A 114 16.33 11.15 11.71
N PHE A 115 16.21 10.08 10.90
CA PHE A 115 15.18 9.98 9.87
C PHE A 115 13.78 10.02 10.47
N MET A 116 13.53 9.28 11.55
CA MET A 116 12.23 9.25 12.23
C MET A 116 11.89 10.61 12.83
N ARG A 117 12.83 11.27 13.51
CA ARG A 117 12.63 12.63 14.04
C ARG A 117 12.28 13.62 12.93
N LEU A 118 13.06 13.63 11.85
CA LEU A 118 12.78 14.48 10.68
C LEU A 118 11.41 14.16 10.08
N LYS A 119 11.06 12.88 9.97
CA LYS A 119 9.83 12.44 9.32
C LYS A 119 8.57 12.78 10.12
N PHE A 120 8.65 12.76 11.45
CA PHE A 120 7.53 13.10 12.34
C PHE A 120 7.53 14.56 12.80
N ASP A 121 8.52 15.36 12.39
CA ASP A 121 8.58 16.79 12.66
C ASP A 121 7.38 17.52 12.00
N PRO A 122 6.47 18.14 12.78
CA PRO A 122 5.30 18.83 12.25
C PRO A 122 5.64 20.09 11.45
N ASP A 123 6.82 20.68 11.67
CA ASP A 123 7.24 21.95 11.05
C ASP A 123 7.98 21.73 9.72
N ARG A 124 8.29 20.48 9.36
CA ARG A 124 8.96 20.17 8.10
C ARG A 124 8.05 20.47 6.88
N PRO A 125 8.62 20.88 5.74
CA PRO A 125 7.86 21.02 4.51
C PRO A 125 7.39 19.66 3.98
N TRP A 126 6.22 19.64 3.33
CA TRP A 126 5.70 18.43 2.70
C TRP A 126 6.68 17.86 1.67
N ASN A 127 6.90 16.56 1.75
CA ASN A 127 7.72 15.78 0.84
C ASN A 127 7.02 14.47 0.51
N TYR A 128 6.61 14.33 -0.76
CA TYR A 128 5.93 13.16 -1.28
C TYR A 128 6.47 11.80 -0.79
N LEU A 129 7.80 11.62 -0.72
CA LEU A 129 8.41 10.34 -0.34
C LEU A 129 8.30 10.05 1.16
N LEU A 130 8.35 11.09 1.99
CA LEU A 130 8.18 10.99 3.44
C LEU A 130 6.70 10.79 3.76
N ASP A 131 5.84 11.67 3.23
CA ASP A 131 4.42 11.75 3.57
C ASP A 131 3.60 10.57 3.08
N THR A 132 3.88 10.04 1.88
CA THR A 132 3.14 8.88 1.35
C THR A 132 3.25 7.65 2.25
N ALA A 133 4.36 7.52 2.99
CA ALA A 133 4.59 6.44 3.93
C ALA A 133 4.32 6.86 5.39
N LEU A 134 3.71 8.03 5.62
CA LEU A 134 3.10 8.47 6.89
C LEU A 134 1.58 8.36 6.89
N GLU A 135 0.95 8.31 5.72
CA GLU A 135 -0.50 8.09 5.66
C GLU A 135 -0.91 6.80 6.40
N LEU A 136 -2.03 6.88 7.11
CA LEU A 136 -2.62 5.73 7.79
C LEU A 136 -3.14 4.73 6.77
N GLN A 137 -2.78 3.47 6.96
CA GLN A 137 -3.25 2.37 6.12
C GLN A 137 -4.76 2.15 6.28
N ARG A 138 -5.31 2.45 7.46
CA ARG A 138 -6.74 2.50 7.76
C ARG A 138 -7.48 3.38 6.76
N ASP A 139 -6.95 4.54 6.42
CA ASP A 139 -7.61 5.48 5.51
C ASP A 139 -7.82 4.91 4.11
N TYR A 140 -7.02 3.92 3.72
CA TYR A 140 -7.17 3.28 2.41
C TYR A 140 -8.34 2.31 2.36
N VAL A 141 -8.87 1.90 3.51
CA VAL A 141 -9.84 0.80 3.61
C VAL A 141 -11.18 1.21 4.21
N VAL A 142 -11.30 2.42 4.77
CA VAL A 142 -12.54 2.91 5.39
C VAL A 142 -13.26 3.95 4.53
N ASP A 143 -14.57 4.08 4.73
CA ASP A 143 -15.36 5.21 4.24
C ASP A 143 -15.33 6.41 5.19
N LEU A 144 -16.04 7.49 4.83
CA LEU A 144 -16.14 8.71 5.63
C LEU A 144 -16.82 8.50 7.00
N HIS A 145 -17.47 7.35 7.21
CA HIS A 145 -18.07 6.96 8.49
C HIS A 145 -17.21 5.96 9.27
N GLY A 146 -15.98 5.69 8.80
CA GLY A 146 -15.07 4.75 9.46
C GLY A 146 -15.40 3.27 9.22
N ARG A 147 -16.33 2.94 8.32
CA ARG A 147 -16.67 1.55 8.00
C ARG A 147 -15.67 0.98 7.00
N THR A 148 -15.19 -0.23 7.24
CA THR A 148 -14.33 -0.93 6.28
C THR A 148 -15.12 -1.27 5.01
N ILE A 149 -14.59 -0.84 3.85
CA ILE A 149 -15.20 -0.96 2.51
C ILE A 149 -14.37 -1.84 1.57
N VAL A 150 -13.54 -2.72 2.11
CA VAL A 150 -12.81 -3.75 1.38
C VAL A 150 -13.18 -5.13 1.89
N ASP A 151 -13.12 -6.15 1.03
CA ASP A 151 -13.59 -7.51 1.33
C ASP A 151 -12.46 -8.42 1.84
N PHE A 152 -11.19 -8.01 1.68
CA PHE A 152 -10.03 -8.75 2.17
C PHE A 152 -8.85 -7.84 2.48
N ILE A 153 -8.28 -8.02 3.67
CA ILE A 153 -7.07 -7.35 4.14
C ILE A 153 -6.01 -8.42 4.34
N GLY A 154 -4.99 -8.45 3.46
CA GLY A 154 -3.83 -9.32 3.61
C GLY A 154 -2.69 -8.63 4.33
N HIS A 155 -1.81 -9.41 4.94
CA HIS A 155 -0.64 -8.93 5.67
C HIS A 155 0.63 -9.13 4.85
N TYR A 156 1.53 -8.14 4.88
CA TYR A 156 2.80 -8.20 4.17
C TYR A 156 3.70 -9.32 4.72
N GLU A 157 3.55 -9.64 5.99
CA GLU A 157 4.28 -10.68 6.71
C GLU A 157 3.94 -12.08 6.15
N SER A 158 2.70 -12.28 5.70
CA SER A 158 2.17 -13.49 5.05
C SER A 158 1.87 -13.27 3.56
N LEU A 159 2.58 -12.34 2.90
CA LEU A 159 2.19 -11.80 1.59
C LEU A 159 1.87 -12.85 0.52
N GLN A 160 2.69 -13.88 0.35
CA GLN A 160 2.43 -14.92 -0.66
C GLN A 160 1.19 -15.75 -0.30
N ALA A 161 1.06 -16.17 0.96
CA ALA A 161 -0.07 -16.98 1.41
C ALA A 161 -1.40 -16.24 1.29
N ASP A 162 -1.43 -14.96 1.67
CA ASP A 162 -2.61 -14.10 1.53
C ASP A 162 -2.90 -13.76 0.07
N PHE A 163 -1.85 -13.58 -0.74
CA PHE A 163 -2.02 -13.43 -2.18
C PHE A 163 -2.58 -14.67 -2.85
N ASP A 164 -2.19 -15.87 -2.41
CA ASP A 164 -2.75 -17.12 -2.93
C ASP A 164 -4.25 -17.23 -2.60
N GLN A 165 -4.70 -16.73 -1.44
CA GLN A 165 -6.13 -16.62 -1.11
C GLN A 165 -6.86 -15.67 -2.06
N VAL A 166 -6.29 -14.48 -2.31
CA VAL A 166 -6.82 -13.51 -3.29
C VAL A 166 -6.93 -14.15 -4.67
N CYS A 167 -5.87 -14.80 -5.13
CA CYS A 167 -5.80 -15.49 -6.41
C CYS A 167 -6.88 -16.56 -6.56
N ARG A 168 -7.16 -17.34 -5.51
CA ARG A 168 -8.27 -18.31 -5.51
C ARG A 168 -9.63 -17.61 -5.68
N ARG A 169 -9.87 -16.50 -4.97
CA ARG A 169 -11.14 -15.77 -5.04
C ARG A 169 -11.39 -15.12 -6.40
N ILE A 170 -10.35 -14.61 -7.06
CA ILE A 170 -10.47 -13.95 -8.38
C ILE A 170 -10.37 -14.93 -9.57
N GLY A 171 -10.34 -16.24 -9.32
CA GLY A 171 -10.24 -17.27 -10.36
C GLY A 171 -8.89 -17.33 -11.07
N LEU A 172 -7.81 -16.92 -10.41
CA LEU A 172 -6.44 -16.90 -10.94
C LEU A 172 -5.45 -17.61 -9.99
N PRO A 173 -5.63 -18.91 -9.68
CA PRO A 173 -4.78 -19.64 -8.73
C PRO A 173 -3.35 -19.84 -9.26
N GLY A 174 -2.39 -20.00 -8.33
CA GLY A 174 -1.03 -20.43 -8.66
C GLY A 174 -0.12 -19.34 -9.26
N ILE A 175 -0.40 -18.06 -8.97
CA ILE A 175 0.49 -16.97 -9.42
C ILE A 175 1.54 -16.70 -8.34
N PRO A 176 2.82 -17.01 -8.58
CA PRO A 176 3.88 -16.64 -7.64
C PRO A 176 4.12 -15.14 -7.69
N LEU A 177 4.31 -14.52 -6.53
CA LEU A 177 4.75 -13.14 -6.47
C LEU A 177 6.23 -13.06 -6.84
N PRO A 178 6.61 -12.12 -7.73
CA PRO A 178 8.03 -11.94 -8.03
C PRO A 178 8.76 -11.47 -6.76
N HIS A 179 9.75 -12.25 -6.31
CA HIS A 179 10.63 -11.93 -5.17
C HIS A 179 11.58 -10.74 -5.41
N ARG A 180 11.24 -9.81 -6.30
CA ARG A 180 12.10 -8.68 -6.73
C ARG A 180 12.44 -7.67 -5.63
N ARG A 181 11.83 -7.78 -4.43
CA ARG A 181 11.97 -6.80 -3.34
C ARG A 181 11.96 -7.41 -1.94
N ARG A 182 12.42 -8.66 -1.75
CA ARG A 182 12.90 -9.02 -0.41
C ARG A 182 14.15 -8.16 -0.17
N ALA A 183 14.16 -7.38 0.91
CA ALA A 183 15.33 -6.63 1.30
C ALA A 183 16.36 -7.65 1.81
N GLU A 184 17.14 -8.22 0.91
CA GLU A 184 18.30 -9.04 1.28
C GLU A 184 19.23 -8.18 2.14
N GLY A 185 19.61 -8.69 3.31
CA GLY A 185 20.50 -7.98 4.25
C GLY A 185 19.86 -6.97 5.19
N ARG A 186 18.52 -6.98 5.34
CA ARG A 186 17.86 -6.16 6.36
C ARG A 186 17.72 -6.93 7.67
N ASP A 187 18.22 -6.34 8.75
CA ASP A 187 17.99 -6.81 10.11
C ASP A 187 16.51 -6.74 10.49
N ASP A 188 16.14 -7.41 11.57
CA ASP A 188 14.84 -7.23 12.20
C ASP A 188 14.54 -5.75 12.42
N TYR A 189 13.34 -5.29 12.02
CA TYR A 189 12.98 -3.87 12.09
C TYR A 189 13.11 -3.32 13.51
N ARG A 190 12.93 -4.15 14.53
CA ARG A 190 13.01 -3.78 15.94
C ARG A 190 14.39 -3.23 16.32
N ARG A 191 15.46 -3.71 15.67
CA ARG A 191 16.84 -3.28 15.94
C ARG A 191 17.15 -1.84 15.51
N TYR A 192 16.28 -1.24 14.70
CA TYR A 192 16.47 0.13 14.24
C TYR A 192 15.86 1.16 15.19
N TYR A 193 14.95 0.76 16.07
CA TYR A 193 14.20 1.68 16.90
C TYR A 193 14.87 1.91 18.26
N SER A 194 14.86 3.15 18.71
CA SER A 194 14.85 3.48 20.13
C SER A 194 13.42 3.46 20.67
N ASP A 195 13.26 3.42 21.99
CA ASP A 195 11.94 3.47 22.63
C ASP A 195 11.15 4.71 22.21
N GLU A 196 11.84 5.85 22.05
CA GLU A 196 11.24 7.11 21.61
C GLU A 196 10.70 7.01 20.18
N THR A 197 11.51 6.55 19.22
CA THR A 197 11.07 6.46 17.82
C THR A 197 10.02 5.37 17.60
N ALA A 198 10.03 4.31 18.43
CA ALA A 198 8.98 3.31 18.44
C ALA A 198 7.64 3.89 18.96
N ALA A 199 7.69 4.75 19.98
CA ALA A 199 6.53 5.43 20.53
C ALA A 199 5.92 6.43 19.53
N LEU A 200 6.74 7.16 18.76
CA LEU A 200 6.25 8.04 17.69
C LEU A 200 5.38 7.29 16.67
N VAL A 201 5.83 6.10 16.25
CA VAL A 201 5.05 5.23 15.35
C VAL A 201 3.79 4.74 16.05
N ALA A 202 3.90 4.28 17.30
CA ALA A 202 2.76 3.76 18.06
C ALA A 202 1.64 4.80 18.20
N GLU A 203 1.99 6.06 18.47
CA GLU A 203 1.05 7.15 18.62
C GLU A 203 0.36 7.50 17.31
N HIS A 204 1.14 7.78 16.26
CA HIS A 204 0.59 8.17 14.96
C HIS A 204 -0.22 7.04 14.32
N TYR A 205 0.30 5.82 14.35
CA TYR A 205 -0.33 4.64 13.74
C TYR A 205 -1.29 3.90 14.66
N ARG A 206 -1.68 4.46 15.81
CA ARG A 206 -2.65 3.86 16.73
C ARG A 206 -3.90 3.32 16.01
N PRO A 207 -4.54 4.04 15.07
CA PRO A 207 -5.71 3.52 14.37
C PRO A 207 -5.42 2.30 13.48
N ASP A 208 -4.22 2.24 12.88
CA ASP A 208 -3.78 1.08 12.09
C ASP A 208 -3.47 -0.12 13.00
N ILE A 209 -2.81 0.13 14.12
CA ILE A 209 -2.43 -0.87 15.11
C ILE A 209 -3.67 -1.56 15.66
N GLU A 210 -4.68 -0.77 16.04
CA GLU A 210 -5.96 -1.27 16.55
C GLU A 210 -6.75 -2.02 15.48
N LEU A 211 -6.89 -1.45 14.27
CA LEU A 211 -7.71 -2.04 13.21
C LEU A 211 -7.11 -3.33 12.64
N PHE A 212 -5.79 -3.40 12.50
CA PHE A 212 -5.10 -4.53 11.85
C PHE A 212 -4.41 -5.46 12.86
N GLY A 213 -4.54 -5.21 14.16
CA GLY A 213 -4.02 -6.09 15.21
C GLY A 213 -2.49 -6.16 15.28
N TYR A 214 -1.80 -5.07 14.91
CA TYR A 214 -0.33 -5.03 14.96
C TYR A 214 0.21 -4.84 16.37
N ARG A 215 1.44 -5.28 16.58
CA ARG A 215 2.23 -5.06 17.80
C ARG A 215 3.68 -4.83 17.41
N PHE A 216 4.42 -4.10 18.24
CA PHE A 216 5.85 -3.89 18.03
C PHE A 216 6.63 -5.20 18.18
N ASP A 217 6.30 -5.97 19.22
CA ASP A 217 6.74 -7.35 19.36
C ASP A 217 5.62 -8.28 18.93
N PRO A 218 5.76 -8.98 17.79
CA PRO A 218 4.89 -10.10 17.52
C PRO A 218 5.19 -11.13 18.62
N THR A 219 4.26 -11.35 19.54
CA THR A 219 4.29 -12.54 20.40
C THR A 219 4.54 -13.73 19.49
N GLN A 220 5.61 -14.49 19.74
CA GLN A 220 5.71 -15.82 19.15
C GLN A 220 4.36 -16.50 19.42
N ALA A 221 3.64 -16.83 18.36
CA ALA A 221 2.47 -17.68 18.53
C ALA A 221 2.96 -18.94 19.26
N PRO A 222 2.27 -19.38 20.33
CA PRO A 222 2.63 -20.62 21.01
C PRO A 222 2.65 -21.81 20.04
#